data_AF-A0A3S1PYL9-F1
#
_entry.id   AF-A0A3S1PYL9-F1
#
_cell.length_a   1.000
_cell.length_b   1.000
_cell.length_c   1.000
_cell.angle_alpha   90.00
_cell.angle_beta   90.00
_cell.angle_gamma   90.00
#
_symmetry.space_group_name_H-M   'P 1'
#
loop_
_entity.id
_entity.type
_entity.pdbx_description
1 polymer ?
#
loop_
_entity_poly.entity_id
_entity_poly.type
_entity_poly.pdbx_seq_one_letter_code
_entity_poly.pdbx_strand_id
1 'polypeptide(L)'
;MSEMQPSAPLARQRPEGIGGYLIVPMLGLFFMPLAGLVAFGHHIGLSEYFSLLTGPQKAFVMAEIFGYLAIAVACPLGLLILLFGKKQAFPRLYIVWAAVCPVSILVDLAAAKILLGDIFEAQGLALFGGETARSIQGSIVYFVIWILYMQKSLRVQNTFTQ
;
A
#
# COMPACT_ATOMS: atom_id res chain seq x y z
N MET A 1 52.20 33.95 19.88
CA MET A 1 52.01 32.59 19.36
C MET A 1 50.52 32.29 19.46
N SER A 2 49.82 32.30 18.32
CA SER A 2 48.38 32.09 18.26
C SER A 2 48.12 30.58 18.26
N GLU A 3 47.49 30.05 19.30
CA GLU A 3 47.11 28.64 19.36
C GLU A 3 46.05 28.37 18.27
N MET A 4 46.41 27.52 17.31
CA MET A 4 45.45 26.94 16.37
C MET A 4 44.60 25.92 17.14
N GLN A 5 43.37 26.30 17.50
CA GLN A 5 42.36 25.33 17.92
C GLN A 5 42.15 24.30 16.78
N PRO A 6 42.26 22.99 17.05
CA PRO A 6 41.92 21.98 16.07
C PRO A 6 40.42 22.07 15.79
N SER A 7 40.07 22.40 14.55
CA SER A 7 38.71 22.35 14.05
C SER A 7 38.17 20.93 14.22
N ALA A 8 37.23 20.75 15.14
CA ALA A 8 36.50 19.51 15.29
C ALA A 8 35.96 19.10 13.92
N PRO A 9 36.17 17.85 13.45
CA PRO A 9 35.64 17.43 12.18
C PRO A 9 34.13 17.60 12.24
N LEU A 10 33.57 18.44 11.37
CA LEU A 10 32.13 18.59 11.18
C LEU A 10 31.57 17.19 10.97
N ALA A 11 31.01 16.59 12.04
CA ALA A 11 30.29 15.34 11.95
C ALA A 11 29.21 15.58 10.92
N ARG A 12 29.40 15.06 9.70
CA ARG A 12 28.39 15.16 8.64
C ARG A 12 27.12 14.58 9.25
N GLN A 13 26.17 15.45 9.60
CA GLN A 13 24.90 15.04 10.18
C GLN A 13 24.26 14.10 9.16
N ARG A 14 24.32 12.80 9.44
CA ARG A 14 23.72 11.80 8.57
C ARG A 14 22.20 12.05 8.64
N PRO A 15 21.49 12.08 7.50
CA PRO A 15 20.06 12.35 7.52
C PRO A 15 19.37 11.24 8.32
N GLU A 16 18.73 11.61 9.43
CA GLU A 16 18.07 10.69 10.36
C GLU A 16 16.67 11.19 10.77
N GLY A 17 15.89 10.30 11.37
CA GLY A 17 14.51 10.58 11.77
C GLY A 17 13.51 10.60 10.61
N ILE A 18 12.25 10.88 10.96
CA ILE A 18 11.15 10.99 10.00
C ILE A 18 11.22 12.38 9.36
N GLY A 19 11.49 12.43 8.06
CA GLY A 19 11.66 13.69 7.33
C GLY A 19 12.04 13.49 5.86
N GLY A 20 12.21 14.60 5.13
CA GLY A 20 12.49 14.57 3.70
C GLY A 20 11.45 13.77 2.91
N TYR A 21 11.88 13.00 1.93
CA TYR A 21 10.97 12.18 1.10
C TYR A 21 10.22 11.08 1.87
N LEU A 22 10.62 10.72 3.10
CA LEU A 22 9.90 9.74 3.92
C LEU A 22 8.53 10.28 4.39
N ILE A 23 8.33 11.60 4.35
CA ILE A 23 7.03 12.23 4.61
C ILE A 23 5.98 11.77 3.60
N VAL A 24 6.38 11.51 2.35
CA VAL A 24 5.40 11.14 1.29
C VAL A 24 4.83 9.73 1.53
N PRO A 25 5.62 8.66 1.80
CA PRO A 25 5.09 7.39 2.26
C PRO A 25 4.27 7.50 3.53
N MET A 26 4.68 8.33 4.49
CA MET A 26 3.93 8.56 5.73
C MET A 26 2.53 9.13 5.45
N LEU A 27 2.44 10.16 4.62
CA LEU A 27 1.16 10.74 4.21
C LEU A 27 0.32 9.72 3.42
N GLY A 28 0.93 8.96 2.52
CA GLY A 28 0.25 7.88 1.80
C GLY A 28 -0.36 6.85 2.76
N LEU A 29 0.42 6.37 3.73
CA LEU A 29 -0.06 5.42 4.75
C LEU A 29 -1.13 6.03 5.66
N PHE A 30 -1.14 7.35 5.85
CA PHE A 30 -2.14 8.05 6.66
C PHE A 30 -3.47 8.23 5.91
N PHE A 31 -3.43 8.65 4.66
CA PHE A 31 -4.64 8.87 3.86
C PHE A 31 -5.28 7.57 3.37
N MET A 32 -4.51 6.50 3.22
CA MET A 32 -5.02 5.25 2.65
C MET A 32 -6.09 4.56 3.53
N PRO A 33 -5.96 4.44 4.86
CA PRO A 33 -7.03 3.97 5.72
C PRO A 33 -8.30 4.81 5.63
N LEU A 34 -8.17 6.14 5.53
CA LEU A 34 -9.32 7.04 5.41
C LEU A 34 -10.06 6.80 4.08
N ALA A 35 -9.31 6.77 2.97
CA ALA A 35 -9.87 6.42 1.66
C ALA A 35 -10.49 5.01 1.67
N GLY A 36 -9.83 4.07 2.35
CA GLY A 36 -10.28 2.69 2.52
C GLY A 36 -11.63 2.60 3.22
N LEU A 37 -11.80 3.32 4.33
CA LEU A 37 -13.06 3.36 5.07
C LEU A 37 -14.20 4.00 4.28
N VAL A 38 -13.92 5.04 3.48
CA VAL A 38 -14.93 5.64 2.59
C VAL A 38 -15.36 4.63 1.52
N ALA A 39 -14.40 3.96 0.87
CA ALA A 39 -14.68 2.96 -0.16
C ALA A 39 -15.33 1.68 0.39
N PHE A 40 -15.11 1.35 1.67
CA PHE A 40 -15.78 0.24 2.35
C PHE A 40 -17.31 0.43 2.39
N GLY A 41 -17.80 1.67 2.43
CA GLY A 41 -19.23 1.96 2.31
C GLY A 41 -19.87 1.39 1.04
N HIS A 42 -19.15 1.41 -0.09
CA HIS A 42 -19.62 0.79 -1.33
C HIS A 42 -19.67 -0.74 -1.25
N HIS A 43 -18.75 -1.35 -0.49
CA HIS A 43 -18.70 -2.80 -0.32
C HIS A 43 -19.81 -3.33 0.59
N ILE A 44 -20.25 -2.56 1.58
CA ILE A 44 -21.43 -2.91 2.40
C ILE A 44 -22.69 -2.99 1.53
N GLY A 45 -22.84 -2.13 0.52
CA GLY A 45 -23.96 -2.18 -0.41
C GLY A 45 -24.07 -3.51 -1.17
N LEU A 46 -22.96 -4.24 -1.36
CA LEU A 46 -22.98 -5.57 -1.97
C LEU A 46 -23.71 -6.61 -1.10
N SER A 47 -23.80 -6.39 0.22
CA SER A 47 -24.49 -7.30 1.14
C SER A 47 -25.98 -7.45 0.83
N GLU A 48 -26.60 -6.44 0.21
CA GLU A 48 -28.02 -6.48 -0.21
C GLU A 48 -28.26 -7.53 -1.30
N TYR A 49 -27.24 -7.83 -2.11
CA TYR A 49 -27.31 -8.78 -3.22
C TYR A 49 -26.86 -10.20 -2.82
N PHE A 50 -26.52 -10.43 -1.54
CA PHE A 50 -26.02 -11.73 -1.08
C PHE A 50 -27.02 -12.86 -1.24
N SER A 51 -28.32 -12.55 -1.26
CA SER A 51 -29.37 -13.55 -1.52
C SER A 51 -29.31 -14.12 -2.95
N LEU A 52 -28.77 -13.36 -3.90
CA LEU A 52 -28.70 -13.70 -5.33
C LEU A 52 -27.42 -14.46 -5.70
N LEU A 53 -26.41 -14.47 -4.83
CA LEU A 53 -25.12 -15.09 -5.08
C LEU A 53 -25.14 -16.59 -4.76
N THR A 54 -24.37 -17.38 -5.52
CA THR A 54 -24.08 -18.78 -5.18
C THR A 54 -23.13 -18.86 -3.97
N GLY A 55 -23.03 -20.02 -3.32
CA GLY A 55 -22.13 -20.23 -2.18
C GLY A 55 -20.68 -19.77 -2.42
N PRO A 56 -20.02 -20.19 -3.52
CA PRO A 56 -18.67 -19.76 -3.87
C PRO A 56 -18.54 -18.25 -4.10
N GLN A 57 -19.53 -17.62 -4.74
CA GLN A 57 -19.53 -16.17 -4.97
C GLN A 57 -19.65 -15.38 -3.66
N LYS A 58 -20.49 -15.83 -2.71
CA LYS A 58 -20.55 -15.21 -1.37
C LYS A 58 -19.22 -15.30 -0.63
N ALA A 59 -18.58 -16.47 -0.69
CA ALA A 59 -17.28 -16.67 -0.06
C ALA A 59 -16.21 -15.75 -0.68
N PHE A 60 -16.22 -15.60 -2.02
CA PHE A 60 -15.35 -14.67 -2.73
C PHE A 60 -15.58 -13.22 -2.29
N VAL A 61 -16.81 -12.73 -2.30
CA VAL A 61 -17.13 -11.34 -1.90
C VAL A 61 -16.75 -11.09 -0.43
N MET A 62 -16.99 -12.05 0.46
CA MET A 62 -16.53 -11.95 1.85
C MET A 62 -14.99 -11.86 1.94
N ALA A 63 -14.28 -12.72 1.21
CA ALA A 63 -12.82 -12.68 1.16
C ALA A 63 -12.28 -11.37 0.58
N GLU A 64 -12.94 -10.81 -0.44
CA GLU A 64 -12.63 -9.51 -1.03
C GLU A 64 -12.81 -8.38 0.01
N ILE A 65 -13.94 -8.36 0.73
CA ILE A 65 -14.22 -7.36 1.77
C ILE A 65 -13.17 -7.41 2.88
N PHE A 66 -12.89 -8.59 3.44
CA PHE A 66 -11.90 -8.74 4.51
C PHE A 66 -10.47 -8.49 4.03
N GLY A 67 -10.14 -8.97 2.82
CA GLY A 67 -8.84 -8.76 2.18
C GLY A 67 -8.59 -7.27 1.92
N TYR A 68 -9.60 -6.57 1.41
CA TYR A 68 -9.58 -5.13 1.21
C TYR A 68 -9.34 -4.39 2.53
N LEU A 69 -10.12 -4.69 3.58
CA LEU A 69 -9.96 -4.05 4.87
C LEU A 69 -8.56 -4.33 5.47
N ALA A 70 -8.05 -5.54 5.30
CA ALA A 70 -6.71 -5.90 5.74
C ALA A 70 -5.63 -5.09 5.02
N ILE A 71 -5.68 -5.00 3.68
CA ILE A 71 -4.64 -4.36 2.86
C ILE A 71 -4.75 -2.83 2.89
N ALA A 72 -5.96 -2.27 2.85
CA ALA A 72 -6.20 -0.84 2.73
C ALA A 72 -6.29 -0.11 4.08
N VAL A 73 -6.63 -0.82 5.16
CA VAL A 73 -6.81 -0.21 6.49
C VAL A 73 -5.86 -0.79 7.52
N ALA A 74 -5.92 -2.10 7.78
CA ALA A 74 -5.15 -2.71 8.87
C ALA A 74 -3.64 -2.63 8.64
N CYS A 75 -3.16 -2.97 7.43
CA CYS A 75 -1.74 -2.95 7.10
C CYS A 75 -1.14 -1.53 7.17
N PRO A 76 -1.75 -0.49 6.55
CA PRO A 76 -1.20 0.86 6.65
C PRO A 76 -1.18 1.40 8.09
N LEU A 77 -2.20 1.11 8.90
CA LEU A 77 -2.19 1.46 10.33
C LEU A 77 -1.05 0.75 11.08
N GLY A 78 -0.85 -0.55 10.85
CA GLY A 78 0.28 -1.29 11.39
C GLY A 78 1.63 -0.70 10.96
N LEU A 79 1.76 -0.33 9.69
CA LEU A 79 2.95 0.31 9.15
C LEU A 79 3.19 1.70 9.75
N LEU A 80 2.15 2.50 10.03
CA LEU A 80 2.28 3.78 10.73
C LEU A 80 2.79 3.58 12.16
N ILE A 81 2.28 2.58 12.88
CA ILE A 81 2.76 2.25 14.24
C ILE A 81 4.26 1.91 14.19
N LEU A 82 4.68 1.10 13.23
CA LEU A 82 6.08 0.76 13.04
C LEU A 82 6.94 1.94 12.60
N LEU A 83 6.40 2.82 11.73
CA LEU A 83 7.05 4.05 11.26
C LEU A 83 7.34 4.99 12.42
N PHE A 84 6.31 5.36 13.20
CA PHE A 84 6.45 6.28 14.33
C PHE A 84 7.23 5.66 15.48
N GLY A 85 7.12 4.34 15.67
CA GLY A 85 7.94 3.56 16.58
C GLY A 85 9.39 3.35 16.11
N LYS A 86 9.78 3.88 14.95
CA LYS A 86 11.10 3.75 14.31
C LYS A 86 11.61 2.30 14.29
N LYS A 87 10.72 1.34 14.09
CA LYS A 87 11.04 -0.09 14.18
C LYS A 87 11.76 -0.57 12.93
N GLN A 88 12.79 -1.42 13.11
CA GLN A 88 13.56 -1.99 12.00
C GLN A 88 12.74 -2.86 11.05
N ALA A 89 11.58 -3.35 11.51
CA ALA A 89 10.63 -4.09 10.68
C ALA A 89 9.91 -3.21 9.65
N PHE A 90 9.82 -1.88 9.86
CA PHE A 90 9.04 -0.99 9.00
C PHE A 90 9.45 -1.06 7.52
N PRO A 91 10.71 -0.86 7.12
CA PRO A 91 11.06 -0.82 5.71
C PRO A 91 10.78 -2.15 5.00
N ARG A 92 11.04 -3.28 5.68
CA ARG A 92 10.80 -4.62 5.12
C ARG A 92 9.31 -4.88 4.91
N LEU A 93 8.49 -4.60 5.92
CA LEU A 93 7.05 -4.80 5.83
C LEU A 93 6.38 -3.82 4.86
N TYR A 94 6.89 -2.59 4.76
CA TYR A 94 6.43 -1.64 3.75
C TYR A 94 6.68 -2.18 2.33
N ILE A 95 7.87 -2.73 2.06
CA ILE A 95 8.20 -3.32 0.75
C ILE A 95 7.26 -4.48 0.42
N VAL A 96 7.02 -5.39 1.38
CA VAL A 96 6.10 -6.51 1.17
C VAL A 96 4.70 -6.00 0.89
N TRP A 97 4.19 -5.08 1.69
CA TRP A 97 2.87 -4.47 1.49
C TRP A 97 2.76 -3.76 0.14
N ALA A 98 3.77 -2.95 -0.24
CA ALA A 98 3.83 -2.26 -1.52
C ALA A 98 3.84 -3.23 -2.72
N ALA A 99 4.45 -4.41 -2.58
CA ALA A 99 4.44 -5.44 -3.62
C ALA A 99 3.11 -6.22 -3.64
N VAL A 100 2.48 -6.44 -2.49
CA VAL A 100 1.19 -7.14 -2.38
C VAL A 100 0.06 -6.32 -2.99
N CYS A 101 0.04 -4.99 -2.83
CA CYS A 101 -1.03 -4.12 -3.35
C CYS A 101 -1.31 -4.29 -4.87
N PRO A 102 -0.33 -4.21 -5.79
CA PRO A 102 -0.62 -4.43 -7.22
C PRO A 102 -0.93 -5.90 -7.52
N VAL A 103 -0.32 -6.85 -6.80
CA VAL A 103 -0.61 -8.28 -6.96
C VAL A 103 -2.06 -8.59 -6.56
N SER A 104 -2.55 -8.01 -5.47
CA SER A 104 -3.93 -8.23 -5.03
C SER A 104 -4.94 -7.71 -6.04
N ILE A 105 -4.67 -6.56 -6.70
CA ILE A 105 -5.52 -6.06 -7.80
C ILE A 105 -5.57 -7.06 -8.96
N LEU A 106 -4.44 -7.65 -9.34
CA LEU A 106 -4.40 -8.62 -10.43
C LEU A 106 -5.12 -9.92 -10.08
N VAL A 107 -4.93 -10.41 -8.85
CA VAL A 107 -5.59 -11.62 -8.33
C VAL A 107 -7.10 -11.41 -8.26
N ASP A 108 -7.52 -10.25 -7.75
CA ASP A 108 -8.93 -9.86 -7.63
C ASP A 108 -9.59 -9.79 -9.01
N LEU A 109 -8.97 -9.10 -9.97
CA LEU A 109 -9.50 -8.99 -11.34
C LEU A 109 -9.60 -10.36 -12.04
N ALA A 110 -8.62 -11.24 -11.82
CA ALA A 110 -8.66 -12.60 -12.36
C ALA A 110 -9.78 -13.43 -11.71
N ALA A 111 -9.94 -13.35 -10.40
CA ALA A 111 -10.99 -14.04 -9.67
C ALA A 111 -12.39 -13.54 -10.05
N ALA A 112 -12.57 -12.22 -10.17
CA ALA A 112 -13.79 -11.59 -10.65
C ALA A 112 -14.15 -12.08 -12.06
N LYS A 113 -13.18 -12.15 -12.99
CA LYS A 113 -13.43 -12.71 -14.33
C LYS A 113 -13.87 -14.18 -14.28
N ILE A 114 -13.26 -14.99 -13.42
CA ILE A 114 -13.57 -16.43 -13.34
C ILE A 114 -14.95 -16.68 -12.68
N LEU A 115 -15.30 -15.91 -11.65
CA LEU A 115 -16.49 -16.17 -10.82
C LEU A 115 -17.72 -15.35 -11.22
N LEU A 116 -17.51 -14.22 -11.89
CA LEU A 116 -18.54 -13.24 -12.24
C LEU A 116 -18.48 -12.84 -13.73
N GLY A 117 -17.64 -13.47 -14.53
CA GLY A 117 -17.44 -13.15 -15.95
C GLY A 117 -18.74 -13.11 -16.74
N ASP A 118 -19.58 -14.13 -16.60
CA ASP A 118 -20.88 -14.22 -17.30
C ASP A 118 -21.80 -13.03 -16.95
N ILE A 119 -21.76 -12.55 -15.70
CA ILE A 119 -22.56 -11.42 -15.23
C ILE A 119 -22.03 -10.12 -15.85
N PHE A 120 -20.72 -9.94 -15.91
CA PHE A 120 -20.10 -8.76 -16.50
C PHE A 120 -20.28 -8.71 -18.03
N GLU A 121 -20.15 -9.85 -18.71
CA GLU A 121 -20.39 -9.96 -20.15
C GLU A 121 -21.85 -9.67 -20.51
N ALA A 122 -22.81 -10.16 -19.73
CA ALA A 122 -24.23 -9.86 -19.90
C ALA A 122 -24.55 -8.36 -19.76
N GLN A 123 -23.72 -7.60 -19.02
CA GLN A 123 -23.87 -6.15 -18.84
C GLN A 123 -22.98 -5.32 -19.78
N GLY A 124 -22.22 -5.97 -20.68
CA GLY A 124 -21.30 -5.30 -21.60
C GLY A 124 -20.11 -4.61 -20.89
N LEU A 125 -19.81 -5.00 -19.65
CA LEU A 125 -18.72 -4.41 -18.85
C LEU A 125 -17.39 -5.12 -19.15
N ALA A 126 -16.47 -4.40 -19.78
CA ALA A 126 -15.12 -4.90 -20.02
C ALA A 126 -14.25 -4.72 -18.76
N LEU A 127 -14.09 -5.80 -17.98
CA LEU A 127 -13.20 -5.83 -16.81
C LEU A 127 -11.75 -5.41 -17.15
N PHE A 128 -11.27 -5.75 -18.35
CA PHE A 128 -9.93 -5.44 -18.85
C PHE A 128 -9.94 -4.27 -19.84
N GLY A 129 -10.51 -3.13 -19.44
CA GLY A 129 -10.49 -1.90 -20.21
C GLY A 129 -9.12 -1.19 -20.19
N GLY A 130 -8.90 -0.28 -21.15
CA GLY A 130 -7.69 0.55 -21.21
C GLY A 130 -7.50 1.43 -19.97
N GLU A 131 -8.58 1.86 -19.33
CA GLU A 131 -8.54 2.62 -18.06
C GLU A 131 -8.05 1.77 -16.89
N THR A 132 -8.56 0.54 -16.76
CA THR A 132 -8.11 -0.44 -15.76
C THR A 132 -6.62 -0.72 -15.92
N ALA A 133 -6.17 -0.96 -17.16
CA ALA A 133 -4.75 -1.21 -17.46
C ALA A 133 -3.88 0.00 -17.09
N ARG A 134 -4.31 1.22 -17.40
CA ARG A 134 -3.59 2.46 -17.06
C ARG A 134 -3.49 2.67 -15.55
N SER A 135 -4.56 2.37 -14.82
CA SER A 135 -4.59 2.45 -13.35
C SER A 135 -3.61 1.44 -12.72
N ILE A 136 -3.63 0.18 -13.18
CA ILE A 136 -2.69 -0.87 -12.73
C ILE A 136 -1.25 -0.48 -13.04
N GLN A 137 -0.97 0.02 -14.25
CA GLN A 137 0.37 0.47 -14.60
C GLN A 137 0.84 1.61 -13.69
N GLY A 138 -0.02 2.60 -13.43
CA GLY A 138 0.27 3.71 -12.53
C GLY A 138 0.58 3.25 -11.11
N SER A 139 -0.19 2.28 -10.58
CA SER A 139 0.03 1.74 -9.23
C SER A 139 1.36 0.98 -9.13
N ILE A 140 1.69 0.16 -10.13
CA ILE A 140 2.97 -0.56 -10.18
C ILE A 140 4.15 0.42 -10.17
N VAL A 141 4.14 1.43 -11.04
CA VAL A 141 5.21 2.44 -11.10
C VAL A 141 5.35 3.16 -9.76
N TYR A 142 4.23 3.57 -9.16
CA TYR A 142 4.22 4.19 -7.85
C TYR A 142 4.88 3.31 -6.77
N PHE A 143 4.47 2.04 -6.66
CA PHE A 143 5.02 1.14 -5.66
C PHE A 143 6.49 0.79 -5.90
N VAL A 144 6.92 0.62 -7.16
CA VAL A 144 8.33 0.35 -7.50
C VAL A 144 9.23 1.50 -7.03
N ILE A 145 8.82 2.75 -7.24
CA ILE A 145 9.58 3.93 -6.77
C ILE A 145 9.78 3.86 -5.25
N TRP A 146 8.73 3.56 -4.50
CA TRP A 146 8.80 3.51 -3.05
C TRP A 146 9.54 2.29 -2.52
N ILE A 147 9.44 1.14 -3.17
CA ILE A 147 10.24 -0.05 -2.85
C ILE A 147 11.74 0.28 -2.99
N LEU A 148 12.13 0.87 -4.12
CA LEU A 148 13.52 1.27 -4.36
C LEU A 148 13.99 2.32 -3.33
N TYR A 149 13.13 3.27 -2.99
CA TYR A 149 13.39 4.26 -1.94
C TYR A 149 13.64 3.59 -0.58
N MET A 150 12.78 2.66 -0.15
CA MET A 150 12.93 1.96 1.13
C MET A 150 14.21 1.11 1.20
N GLN A 151 14.66 0.57 0.06
CA GLN A 151 15.89 -0.23 -0.01
C GLN A 151 17.17 0.63 0.00
N LYS A 152 17.19 1.72 -0.79
CA LYS A 152 18.42 2.46 -1.10
C LYS A 152 18.60 3.77 -0.33
N SER A 153 17.55 4.28 0.32
CA SER A 153 17.61 5.57 1.02
C SER A 153 18.50 5.49 2.27
N LEU A 154 19.56 6.30 2.29
CA LEU A 154 20.41 6.48 3.48
C LEU A 154 19.60 6.94 4.70
N ARG A 155 18.59 7.79 4.50
CA ARG A 155 17.71 8.22 5.58
C ARG A 155 16.92 7.05 6.16
N VAL A 156 16.37 6.17 5.32
CA VAL A 156 15.60 5.00 5.79
C VAL A 156 16.51 4.07 6.60
N GLN A 157 17.73 3.81 6.12
CA GLN A 157 18.72 3.02 6.86
C GLN A 157 19.07 3.70 8.19
N ASN A 158 19.42 4.99 8.19
CA ASN A 158 19.74 5.71 9.42
C ASN A 158 18.55 5.82 10.39
N THR A 159 17.31 5.85 9.92
CA THR A 159 16.14 6.00 10.80
C THR A 159 15.68 4.67 11.40
N PHE A 160 15.82 3.56 10.67
CA PHE A 160 15.20 2.29 11.04
C PHE A 160 16.19 1.16 11.27
N THR A 161 17.48 1.28 10.95
CA THR A 161 18.47 0.20 11.15
C THR A 161 19.60 0.59 12.09
N GLN A 162 19.40 1.65 12.87
CA GLN A 162 20.23 1.95 14.04
C GLN A 162 19.85 1.03 15.21
#